data_AF-A0A4V2A5X8-F1
#
_entry.id   AF-A0A4V2A5X8-F1
#
_cell.length_a   1.000
_cell.length_b   1.000
_cell.length_c   1.000
_cell.angle_alpha   90.00
_cell.angle_beta   90.00
_cell.angle_gamma   90.00
#
_symmetry.space_group_name_H-M   'P 1'
#
loop_
_entity.id
_entity.type
_entity.pdbx_description
1 polymer ?
#
loop_
_entity_poly.entity_id
_entity_poly.type
_entity_poly.pdbx_seq_one_letter_code
_entity_poly.pdbx_strand_id
1 'polypeptide(L)'
;MLHYKKLEKTDHLLACCDPDPNPNDPGSGDCCYDNWTTDLTEITSRLKCATSVASHKQKHFDSIGIWYGVLKTWCDEWEIADQRADTLCRSLELFIRHLQKVCTITEKTVKAIEILFCMIRELYTEVDILKEKYDELYKCIKCLKQPELETGGIRECLDVYGVKLDAVIAGRDEIIAKVVLAIDLAYDMHDSICDKYGLKGILKYWKNILNCECEDRDDDKKGPKEPHCDEHGDYHCQIWPVISFPIERDHYLRHLRDQRDEAKARMSVLKKETDEANQEKSALQAARDGLTNAIQSVDSTGKCK
;
A
#
# COMPACT_ATOMS: atom_id res chain seq x y z
N MET A 1 -46.39 -7.09 9.95
CA MET A 1 -47.85 -7.34 9.95
C MET A 1 -48.45 -6.52 8.84
N LEU A 2 -49.01 -7.18 7.82
CA LEU A 2 -49.61 -6.55 6.65
C LEU A 2 -50.96 -5.94 7.06
N HIS A 3 -51.05 -4.61 7.13
CA HIS A 3 -52.33 -3.92 7.21
C HIS A 3 -52.91 -3.84 5.80
N TYR A 4 -53.64 -4.89 5.41
CA TYR A 4 -54.61 -4.77 4.34
C TYR A 4 -55.62 -3.71 4.76
N LYS A 5 -55.73 -2.60 4.01
CA LYS A 5 -56.98 -1.84 4.04
C LYS A 5 -58.05 -2.82 3.61
N LYS A 6 -58.85 -3.29 4.58
CA LYS A 6 -60.12 -3.94 4.29
C LYS A 6 -60.84 -3.02 3.31
N LEU A 7 -61.30 -3.59 2.20
CA LEU A 7 -62.35 -3.00 1.39
C LEU A 7 -63.58 -2.89 2.31
N GLU A 8 -63.63 -1.82 3.09
CA GLU A 8 -64.77 -1.49 3.93
C GLU A 8 -65.90 -1.09 2.97
N LYS A 9 -66.78 -2.07 2.75
CA LYS A 9 -68.02 -2.09 1.93
C LYS A 9 -67.94 -3.06 0.75
N THR A 10 -67.84 -4.35 1.05
CA THR A 10 -68.20 -5.44 0.13
C THR A 10 -69.69 -5.45 -0.24
N ASP A 11 -70.54 -4.76 0.51
CA ASP A 11 -72.01 -4.75 0.28
C ASP A 11 -72.42 -3.96 -0.98
N HIS A 12 -71.56 -3.09 -1.52
CA HIS A 12 -71.84 -2.36 -2.77
C HIS A 12 -71.37 -3.11 -4.03
N LEU A 13 -70.46 -4.08 -3.92
CA LEU A 13 -69.99 -4.88 -5.06
C LEU A 13 -71.03 -5.91 -5.53
N LEU A 14 -71.96 -6.31 -4.65
CA LEU A 14 -73.04 -7.27 -4.95
C LEU A 14 -74.34 -6.60 -5.42
N ALA A 15 -74.45 -5.28 -5.36
CA ALA A 15 -75.66 -4.53 -5.75
C ALA A 15 -75.72 -4.16 -7.25
N CYS A 16 -74.68 -4.49 -8.03
CA CYS A 16 -74.60 -4.12 -9.45
C CYS A 16 -75.30 -5.08 -10.41
N CYS A 17 -75.74 -6.25 -9.96
CA CYS A 17 -76.39 -7.24 -10.80
C CYS A 17 -77.80 -7.49 -10.29
N ASP A 18 -78.68 -6.49 -10.42
CA ASP A 18 -80.12 -6.72 -10.30
C ASP A 18 -80.61 -7.33 -11.63
N PRO A 19 -81.13 -8.57 -11.64
CA PRO A 19 -81.48 -9.28 -12.88
C PRO A 19 -82.76 -8.78 -13.58
N ASP A 20 -83.43 -7.74 -13.06
CA ASP A 20 -84.64 -7.15 -13.66
C ASP A 20 -84.53 -5.61 -13.77
N PRO A 21 -83.99 -5.07 -14.87
CA PRO A 21 -83.96 -3.62 -15.08
C PRO A 21 -85.35 -3.11 -15.46
N ASN A 22 -85.91 -2.22 -14.63
CA ASN A 22 -87.16 -1.53 -14.96
C ASN A 22 -86.88 -0.48 -16.06
N PRO A 23 -87.44 -0.60 -17.27
CA PRO A 23 -87.02 0.19 -18.44
C PRO A 23 -87.40 1.69 -18.39
N ASN A 24 -88.02 2.16 -17.31
CA ASN A 24 -88.49 3.54 -17.14
C ASN A 24 -87.74 4.34 -16.05
N ASP A 25 -86.70 3.77 -15.42
CA ASP A 25 -85.88 4.50 -14.46
C ASP A 25 -84.58 4.99 -15.14
N PRO A 26 -84.33 6.31 -15.28
CA PRO A 26 -83.14 6.84 -15.96
C PRO A 26 -81.81 6.47 -15.28
N GLY A 27 -81.86 5.86 -14.09
CA GLY A 27 -80.70 5.45 -13.29
C GLY A 27 -80.35 3.95 -13.34
N SER A 28 -81.08 3.10 -14.07
CA SER A 28 -80.81 1.65 -14.10
C SER A 28 -79.66 1.22 -15.04
N GLY A 29 -78.73 2.13 -15.32
CA GLY A 29 -77.55 1.88 -16.13
C GLY A 29 -76.45 1.17 -15.33
N ASP A 30 -75.74 0.27 -16.00
CA ASP A 30 -74.68 -0.64 -15.55
C ASP A 30 -73.64 0.01 -14.60
N CYS A 31 -73.99 0.10 -13.32
CA CYS A 31 -73.26 0.86 -12.30
C CYS A 31 -71.89 0.24 -11.97
N CYS A 32 -71.62 -1.01 -12.39
CA CYS A 32 -70.33 -1.64 -12.15
C CYS A 32 -69.31 -1.38 -13.26
N TYR A 33 -69.72 -1.29 -14.53
CA TYR A 33 -68.79 -1.01 -15.62
C TYR A 33 -68.18 0.39 -15.48
N ASP A 34 -69.00 1.41 -15.25
CA ASP A 34 -68.54 2.80 -15.10
C ASP A 34 -67.64 2.98 -13.85
N ASN A 35 -67.96 2.28 -12.75
CA ASN A 35 -67.13 2.26 -11.54
C ASN A 35 -65.79 1.56 -11.77
N TRP A 36 -65.77 0.38 -12.43
CA TRP A 36 -64.51 -0.31 -12.75
C TRP A 36 -63.64 0.47 -13.73
N THR A 37 -64.26 1.17 -14.67
CA THR A 37 -63.56 2.02 -15.63
C THR A 37 -62.92 3.22 -14.90
N THR A 38 -63.63 3.82 -13.94
CA THR A 38 -63.11 4.88 -13.06
C THR A 38 -61.96 4.36 -12.19
N ASP A 39 -62.15 3.22 -11.51
CA ASP A 39 -61.11 2.57 -10.69
C ASP A 39 -59.87 2.19 -11.52
N LEU A 40 -60.06 1.73 -12.76
CA LEU A 40 -58.98 1.42 -13.67
C LEU A 40 -58.16 2.67 -14.02
N THR A 41 -58.81 3.82 -14.24
CA THR A 41 -58.08 5.09 -14.49
C THR A 41 -57.30 5.53 -13.25
N GLU A 42 -57.87 5.40 -12.06
CA GLU A 42 -57.21 5.75 -10.80
C GLU A 42 -56.01 4.84 -10.51
N ILE A 43 -56.17 3.52 -10.65
CA ILE A 43 -55.10 2.55 -10.44
C ILE A 43 -54.01 2.72 -11.50
N THR A 44 -54.37 3.00 -12.76
CA THR A 44 -53.38 3.27 -13.82
C THR A 44 -52.56 4.52 -13.50
N SER A 45 -53.19 5.57 -12.98
CA SER A 45 -52.50 6.78 -12.51
C SER A 45 -51.56 6.48 -11.34
N ARG A 46 -52.05 5.76 -10.31
CA ARG A 46 -51.23 5.34 -9.15
C ARG A 46 -50.07 4.44 -9.55
N LEU A 47 -50.28 3.51 -10.48
CA LEU A 47 -49.24 2.63 -11.01
C LEU A 47 -48.14 3.42 -11.73
N LYS A 48 -48.50 4.46 -12.48
CA LYS A 48 -47.52 5.34 -13.13
C LYS A 48 -46.66 6.06 -12.08
N CYS A 49 -47.27 6.59 -11.02
CA CYS A 49 -46.55 7.19 -9.89
C CYS A 49 -45.65 6.18 -9.19
N ALA A 50 -46.16 5.01 -8.79
CA ALA A 50 -45.39 3.96 -8.12
C ALA A 50 -44.22 3.44 -8.99
N THR A 51 -44.42 3.32 -10.30
CA THR A 51 -43.35 2.96 -11.26
C THR A 51 -42.24 4.00 -11.28
N SER A 52 -42.59 5.29 -11.27
CA SER A 52 -41.61 6.38 -11.22
C SER A 52 -40.84 6.39 -9.90
N VAL A 53 -41.52 6.21 -8.77
CA VAL A 53 -40.91 6.13 -7.43
C VAL A 53 -39.96 4.95 -7.33
N ALA A 54 -40.39 3.75 -7.73
CA ALA A 54 -39.54 2.56 -7.75
C ALA A 54 -38.31 2.73 -8.65
N SER A 55 -38.48 3.32 -9.84
CA SER A 55 -37.35 3.62 -10.73
C SER A 55 -36.36 4.62 -10.14
N HIS A 56 -36.87 5.67 -9.47
CA HIS A 56 -36.02 6.66 -8.81
C HIS A 56 -35.23 6.05 -7.65
N LYS A 57 -35.90 5.27 -6.78
CA LYS A 57 -35.26 4.57 -5.65
C LYS A 57 -34.20 3.58 -6.13
N GLN A 58 -34.50 2.80 -7.18
CA GLN A 58 -33.53 1.90 -7.80
C GLN A 58 -32.29 2.64 -8.32
N LYS A 59 -32.47 3.73 -9.08
CA LYS A 59 -31.34 4.53 -9.59
C LYS A 59 -30.48 5.10 -8.45
N HIS A 60 -31.12 5.56 -7.38
CA HIS A 60 -30.40 6.09 -6.22
C HIS A 60 -29.65 4.99 -5.46
N PHE A 61 -30.26 3.80 -5.31
CA PHE A 61 -29.58 2.63 -4.77
C PHE A 61 -28.36 2.22 -5.60
N ASP A 62 -28.52 2.12 -6.93
CA ASP A 62 -27.43 1.76 -7.85
C ASP A 62 -26.28 2.78 -7.78
N SER A 63 -26.60 4.07 -7.73
CA SER A 63 -25.61 5.15 -7.63
C SER A 63 -24.81 5.07 -6.32
N ILE A 64 -25.48 4.88 -5.18
CA ILE A 64 -24.79 4.69 -3.89
C ILE A 64 -23.98 3.39 -3.88
N GLY A 65 -24.47 2.32 -4.52
CA GLY A 65 -23.75 1.07 -4.67
C GLY A 65 -22.43 1.22 -5.43
N ILE A 66 -22.43 1.98 -6.52
CA ILE A 66 -21.22 2.32 -7.29
C ILE A 66 -20.25 3.12 -6.41
N TRP A 67 -20.74 4.17 -5.73
CA TRP A 67 -19.90 5.01 -4.88
C TRP A 67 -19.26 4.23 -3.71
N TYR A 68 -20.04 3.38 -3.04
CA TYR A 68 -19.52 2.46 -2.03
C TYR A 68 -18.44 1.54 -2.61
N GLY A 69 -18.63 1.03 -3.82
CA GLY A 69 -17.64 0.21 -4.52
C GLY A 69 -16.31 0.96 -4.71
N VAL A 70 -16.36 2.22 -5.14
CA VAL A 70 -15.16 3.08 -5.28
C VAL A 70 -14.48 3.29 -3.93
N LEU A 71 -15.22 3.71 -2.90
CA LEU A 71 -14.68 3.97 -1.56
C LEU A 71 -14.05 2.71 -0.95
N LYS A 72 -14.69 1.55 -1.15
CA LYS A 72 -14.16 0.27 -0.70
C LYS A 72 -12.83 -0.04 -1.37
N THR A 73 -12.77 0.04 -2.70
CA THR A 73 -11.51 -0.19 -3.44
C THR A 73 -10.40 0.73 -2.97
N TRP A 74 -10.69 2.02 -2.76
CA TRP A 74 -9.70 2.95 -2.22
C TRP A 74 -9.24 2.53 -0.82
N CYS A 75 -10.14 2.18 0.09
CA CYS A 75 -9.73 1.69 1.42
C CYS A 75 -8.84 0.43 1.32
N ASP A 76 -9.21 -0.52 0.47
CA ASP A 76 -8.48 -1.79 0.29
C ASP A 76 -7.06 -1.51 -0.28
N GLU A 77 -6.93 -0.61 -1.25
CA GLU A 77 -5.63 -0.22 -1.83
C GLU A 77 -4.72 0.45 -0.80
N TRP A 78 -5.28 1.32 0.05
CA TRP A 78 -4.54 1.99 1.11
C TRP A 78 -4.05 1.03 2.19
N GLU A 79 -4.87 0.03 2.56
CA GLU A 79 -4.47 -1.02 3.48
C GLU A 79 -3.34 -1.89 2.92
N ILE A 80 -3.39 -2.22 1.62
CA ILE A 80 -2.30 -2.93 0.93
C ILE A 80 -1.02 -2.07 0.92
N ALA A 81 -1.15 -0.76 0.68
CA ALA A 81 -0.02 0.15 0.69
C ALA A 81 0.64 0.23 2.08
N ASP A 82 -0.16 0.30 3.14
CA ASP A 82 0.32 0.30 4.52
C ASP A 82 1.07 -1.00 4.85
N GLN A 83 0.48 -2.16 4.56
CA GLN A 83 1.13 -3.46 4.77
C GLN A 83 2.48 -3.58 4.03
N ARG A 84 2.57 -3.00 2.83
CA ARG A 84 3.84 -2.93 2.07
C ARG A 84 4.85 -2.01 2.72
N ALA A 85 4.42 -0.84 3.22
CA ALA A 85 5.28 0.08 3.96
C ALA A 85 5.83 -0.58 5.23
N ASP A 86 4.98 -1.28 5.96
CA ASP A 86 5.33 -2.07 7.14
C ASP A 86 6.37 -3.16 6.83
N THR A 87 6.15 -3.90 5.75
CA THR A 87 7.09 -4.93 5.27
C THR A 87 8.43 -4.30 4.92
N LEU A 88 8.43 -3.17 4.21
CA LEU A 88 9.64 -2.43 3.86
C LEU A 88 10.37 -1.94 5.11
N CYS A 89 9.66 -1.41 6.11
CA CYS A 89 10.22 -0.99 7.38
C CYS A 89 10.93 -2.14 8.12
N ARG A 90 10.33 -3.33 8.19
CA ARG A 90 10.95 -4.53 8.77
C ARG A 90 12.19 -4.95 7.98
N SER A 91 12.12 -4.93 6.64
CA SER A 91 13.27 -5.24 5.78
C SER A 91 14.41 -4.24 5.97
N LEU A 92 14.11 -2.94 6.04
CA LEU A 92 15.09 -1.89 6.30
C LEU A 92 15.75 -2.08 7.66
N GLU A 93 14.97 -2.39 8.71
CA GLU A 93 15.52 -2.65 10.04
C GLU A 93 16.48 -3.84 10.04
N LEU A 94 16.08 -4.96 9.45
CA LEU A 94 16.93 -6.13 9.30
C LEU A 94 18.20 -5.79 8.53
N PHE A 95 18.08 -5.07 7.41
CA PHE A 95 19.22 -4.72 6.58
C PHE A 95 20.19 -3.78 7.32
N ILE A 96 19.67 -2.77 8.03
CA ILE A 96 20.49 -1.85 8.86
C ILE A 96 21.22 -2.63 9.95
N ARG A 97 20.58 -3.60 10.61
CA ARG A 97 21.23 -4.46 11.61
C ARG A 97 22.36 -5.32 11.00
N HIS A 98 22.16 -5.84 9.79
CA HIS A 98 23.22 -6.57 9.08
C HIS A 98 24.37 -5.64 8.70
N LEU A 99 24.07 -4.44 8.18
CA LEU A 99 25.09 -3.43 7.88
C LEU A 99 25.89 -3.03 9.11
N GLN A 100 25.27 -2.90 10.29
CA GLN A 100 26.01 -2.64 11.52
C GLN A 100 27.06 -3.72 11.80
N LYS A 101 26.73 -5.00 11.62
CA LYS A 101 27.68 -6.10 11.76
C LYS A 101 28.79 -6.03 10.73
N VAL A 102 28.43 -5.77 9.46
CA VAL A 102 29.41 -5.57 8.38
C VAL A 102 30.36 -4.45 8.75
N CYS A 103 29.86 -3.31 9.24
CA CYS A 103 30.70 -2.18 9.66
C CYS A 103 31.69 -2.52 10.76
N THR A 104 31.25 -3.28 11.78
CA THR A 104 32.17 -3.75 12.82
C THR A 104 33.24 -4.69 12.28
N ILE A 105 32.89 -5.53 11.29
CA ILE A 105 33.84 -6.44 10.65
C ILE A 105 34.82 -5.65 9.79
N THR A 106 34.35 -4.73 8.95
CA THR A 106 35.22 -3.93 8.07
C THR A 106 36.20 -3.09 8.87
N GLU A 107 35.76 -2.45 9.95
CA GLU A 107 36.65 -1.71 10.86
C GLU A 107 37.76 -2.61 11.45
N LYS A 108 37.42 -3.84 11.87
CA LYS A 108 38.40 -4.80 12.39
C LYS A 108 39.36 -5.29 11.30
N THR A 109 38.86 -5.49 10.08
CA THR A 109 39.67 -5.89 8.93
C THR A 109 40.67 -4.80 8.58
N VAL A 110 40.26 -3.53 8.54
CA VAL A 110 41.16 -2.39 8.32
C VAL A 110 42.29 -2.40 9.35
N LYS A 111 41.96 -2.49 10.65
CA LYS A 111 42.97 -2.56 11.72
C LYS A 111 43.92 -3.76 11.58
N ALA A 112 43.40 -4.93 11.18
CA ALA A 112 44.22 -6.11 10.99
C ALA A 112 45.22 -5.93 9.82
N ILE A 113 44.80 -5.31 8.73
CA ILE A 113 45.67 -5.03 7.58
C ILE A 113 46.72 -3.97 7.94
N GLU A 114 46.36 -2.94 8.72
CA GLU A 114 47.31 -1.94 9.23
C GLU A 114 48.40 -2.56 10.12
N ILE A 115 48.00 -3.49 11.01
CA ILE A 115 48.97 -4.24 11.82
C ILE A 115 49.90 -5.06 10.92
N LEU A 116 49.34 -5.77 9.93
CA LEU A 116 50.14 -6.54 8.96
C LEU A 116 51.12 -5.65 8.19
N PHE A 117 50.69 -4.46 7.76
CA PHE A 117 51.55 -3.48 7.10
C PHE A 117 52.71 -3.05 8.01
N CYS A 118 52.44 -2.75 9.28
CA CYS A 118 53.48 -2.43 10.25
C CYS A 118 54.48 -3.59 10.43
N MET A 119 54.00 -4.82 10.55
CA MET A 119 54.86 -6.01 10.68
C MET A 119 55.74 -6.22 9.45
N ILE A 120 55.20 -6.01 8.24
CA ILE A 120 55.96 -6.11 6.99
C ILE A 120 57.04 -5.02 6.93
N ARG A 121 56.69 -3.79 7.31
CA ARG A 121 57.65 -2.69 7.35
C ARG A 121 58.79 -2.96 8.34
N GLU A 122 58.47 -3.46 9.53
CA GLU A 122 59.47 -3.86 10.53
C GLU A 122 60.36 -4.99 10.02
N LEU A 123 59.78 -6.03 9.43
CA LEU A 123 60.52 -7.13 8.82
C LEU A 123 61.54 -6.62 7.80
N TYR A 124 61.11 -5.76 6.86
CA TYR A 124 62.01 -5.26 5.83
C TYR A 124 63.06 -4.27 6.36
N THR A 125 62.75 -3.54 7.43
CA THR A 125 63.74 -2.73 8.14
C THR A 125 64.86 -3.61 8.72
N GLU A 126 64.50 -4.72 9.36
CA GLU A 126 65.48 -5.69 9.89
C GLU A 126 66.27 -6.38 8.78
N VAL A 127 65.62 -6.70 7.66
CA VAL A 127 66.29 -7.28 6.47
C VAL A 127 67.29 -6.30 5.86
N ASP A 128 66.97 -5.00 5.78
CA ASP A 128 67.88 -3.98 5.29
C ASP A 128 69.11 -3.84 6.22
N ILE A 129 68.92 -3.82 7.55
CA ILE A 129 70.02 -3.83 8.53
C ILE A 129 70.89 -5.10 8.38
N LEU A 130 70.26 -6.25 8.13
CA LEU A 130 70.95 -7.51 7.92
C LEU A 130 71.79 -7.50 6.63
N LYS A 131 71.29 -6.85 5.58
CA LYS A 131 72.03 -6.64 4.33
C LYS A 131 73.25 -5.75 4.53
N GLU A 132 73.11 -4.66 5.26
CA GLU A 132 74.25 -3.79 5.60
C GLU A 132 75.35 -4.58 6.33
N LYS A 133 74.98 -5.35 7.36
CA LYS A 133 75.93 -6.20 8.12
C LYS A 133 76.57 -7.28 7.24
N TYR A 134 75.80 -7.88 6.34
CA TYR A 134 76.30 -8.85 5.37
C TYR A 134 77.34 -8.22 4.43
N ASP A 135 77.04 -7.05 3.87
CA ASP A 135 77.93 -6.35 2.94
C ASP A 135 79.22 -5.89 3.64
N GLU A 136 79.14 -5.43 4.89
CA GLU A 136 80.29 -5.13 5.73
C GLU A 136 81.17 -6.35 5.99
N LEU A 137 80.58 -7.49 6.36
CA LEU A 137 81.31 -8.74 6.56
C LEU A 137 82.01 -9.19 5.28
N TYR A 138 81.30 -9.12 4.14
CA TYR A 138 81.85 -9.48 2.84
C TYR A 138 83.05 -8.60 2.47
N LYS A 139 82.96 -7.30 2.74
CA LYS A 139 84.05 -6.34 2.56
C LYS A 139 85.24 -6.64 3.45
N CYS A 140 85.01 -6.93 4.74
CA CYS A 140 86.05 -7.29 5.70
C CYS A 140 86.82 -8.54 5.25
N ILE A 141 86.12 -9.60 4.85
CA ILE A 141 86.74 -10.83 4.34
C ILE A 141 87.60 -10.53 3.10
N LYS A 142 87.09 -9.72 2.17
CA LYS A 142 87.83 -9.30 0.98
C LYS A 142 89.10 -8.48 1.32
N CYS A 143 89.07 -7.67 2.38
CA CYS A 143 90.21 -6.87 2.82
C CYS A 143 91.33 -7.69 3.48
N LEU A 144 91.01 -8.84 4.08
CA LEU A 144 91.99 -9.68 4.80
C LEU A 144 93.03 -10.34 3.87
N LYS A 145 92.73 -10.52 2.58
CA LYS A 145 93.62 -11.13 1.56
C LYS A 145 94.26 -12.46 1.99
N GLN A 146 93.57 -13.23 2.84
CA GLN A 146 94.05 -14.55 3.27
C GLN A 146 93.61 -15.61 2.25
N PRO A 147 94.53 -16.37 1.66
CA PRO A 147 94.20 -17.36 0.62
C PRO A 147 93.25 -18.46 1.13
N GLU A 148 93.25 -18.76 2.43
CA GLU A 148 92.33 -19.71 3.07
C GLU A 148 90.86 -19.22 3.10
N LEU A 149 90.63 -17.91 2.96
CA LEU A 149 89.31 -17.29 2.89
C LEU A 149 88.86 -16.99 1.46
N GLU A 150 89.73 -17.21 0.46
CA GLU A 150 89.44 -16.96 -0.96
C GLU A 150 88.75 -18.13 -1.65
N THR A 151 88.93 -19.36 -1.18
CA THR A 151 88.38 -20.57 -1.82
C THR A 151 87.75 -21.54 -0.82
N GLY A 152 86.45 -21.79 -0.97
CA GLY A 152 85.67 -22.74 -0.16
C GLY A 152 85.26 -22.24 1.24
N GLY A 153 84.48 -23.05 1.96
CA GLY A 153 84.12 -22.82 3.36
C GLY A 153 83.18 -21.63 3.60
N ILE A 154 83.59 -20.69 4.47
CA ILE A 154 82.76 -19.55 4.90
C ILE A 154 82.33 -18.65 3.74
N ARG A 155 83.19 -18.51 2.71
CA ARG A 155 82.90 -17.68 1.53
C ARG A 155 81.71 -18.23 0.73
N GLU A 156 81.72 -19.52 0.45
CA GLU A 156 80.64 -20.19 -0.28
C GLU A 156 79.31 -20.13 0.48
N CYS A 157 79.36 -20.31 1.81
CA CYS A 157 78.18 -20.12 2.66
C CYS A 157 77.64 -18.69 2.59
N LEU A 158 78.50 -17.67 2.55
CA LEU A 158 78.10 -16.27 2.42
C LEU A 158 77.53 -15.95 1.03
N ASP A 159 78.07 -16.53 -0.03
CA ASP A 159 77.51 -16.34 -1.38
C ASP A 159 76.10 -16.95 -1.46
N VAL A 160 75.90 -18.17 -0.94
CA VAL A 160 74.56 -18.80 -0.86
C VAL A 160 73.60 -17.99 0.01
N TYR A 161 74.07 -17.46 1.14
CA TYR A 161 73.25 -16.62 2.01
C TYR A 161 72.87 -15.31 1.32
N GLY A 162 73.79 -14.66 0.61
CA GLY A 162 73.56 -13.43 -0.14
C GLY A 162 72.46 -13.60 -1.19
N VAL A 163 72.49 -14.68 -1.97
CA VAL A 163 71.45 -15.00 -2.96
C VAL A 163 70.07 -15.11 -2.31
N LYS A 164 69.97 -15.75 -1.13
CA LYS A 164 68.71 -15.86 -0.40
C LYS A 164 68.24 -14.52 0.16
N LEU A 165 69.17 -13.71 0.67
CA LEU A 165 68.87 -12.38 1.19
C LEU A 165 68.36 -11.45 0.08
N ASP A 166 69.03 -11.45 -1.07
CA ASP A 166 68.61 -10.68 -2.25
C ASP A 166 67.23 -11.13 -2.76
N ALA A 167 66.95 -12.44 -2.72
CA ALA A 167 65.62 -12.95 -3.07
C ALA A 167 64.52 -12.46 -2.11
N VAL A 168 64.81 -12.34 -0.80
CA VAL A 168 63.87 -11.76 0.18
C VAL A 168 63.66 -10.28 -0.08
N ILE A 169 64.74 -9.52 -0.32
CA ILE A 169 64.67 -8.08 -0.62
C ILE A 169 63.87 -7.82 -1.90
N ALA A 170 64.06 -8.63 -2.94
CA ALA A 170 63.32 -8.51 -4.20
C ALA A 170 61.80 -8.65 -4.02
N GLY A 171 61.34 -9.39 -3.00
CA GLY A 171 59.93 -9.53 -2.67
C GLY A 171 59.30 -8.32 -1.96
N ARG A 172 60.11 -7.34 -1.53
CA ARG A 172 59.66 -6.20 -0.72
C ARG A 172 58.57 -5.39 -1.40
N ASP A 173 58.88 -4.86 -2.56
CA ASP A 173 58.00 -3.89 -3.23
C ASP A 173 56.69 -4.55 -3.65
N GLU A 174 56.73 -5.84 -4.05
CA GLU A 174 55.54 -6.61 -4.39
C GLU A 174 54.63 -6.84 -3.18
N ILE A 175 55.20 -7.22 -2.03
CA ILE A 175 54.43 -7.45 -0.81
C ILE A 175 53.85 -6.14 -0.28
N ILE A 176 54.65 -5.07 -0.25
CA ILE A 176 54.19 -3.74 0.17
C ILE A 176 53.05 -3.26 -0.73
N ALA A 177 53.20 -3.35 -2.06
CA ALA A 177 52.16 -2.94 -2.99
C ALA A 177 50.83 -3.69 -2.77
N LYS A 178 50.89 -5.02 -2.53
CA LYS A 178 49.69 -5.81 -2.24
C LYS A 178 49.00 -5.41 -0.95
N VAL A 179 49.76 -5.08 0.09
CA VAL A 179 49.18 -4.65 1.37
C VAL A 179 48.60 -3.26 1.29
N VAL A 180 49.25 -2.32 0.60
CA VAL A 180 48.69 -0.98 0.35
C VAL A 180 47.37 -1.09 -0.42
N LEU A 181 47.32 -1.90 -1.48
CA LEU A 181 46.07 -2.14 -2.21
C LEU A 181 44.97 -2.74 -1.30
N ALA A 182 45.34 -3.65 -0.40
CA ALA A 182 44.38 -4.23 0.54
C ALA A 182 43.86 -3.20 1.55
N ILE A 183 44.69 -2.26 1.98
CA ILE A 183 44.29 -1.12 2.84
C ILE A 183 43.29 -0.24 2.09
N ASP A 184 43.62 0.18 0.87
CA ASP A 184 42.76 1.05 0.06
C ASP A 184 41.37 0.44 -0.16
N LEU A 185 41.31 -0.83 -0.57
CA LEU A 185 40.06 -1.56 -0.76
C LEU A 185 39.24 -1.69 0.54
N ALA A 186 39.91 -1.87 1.68
CA ALA A 186 39.24 -2.00 2.97
C ALA A 186 38.64 -0.66 3.44
N TYR A 187 39.34 0.44 3.22
CA TYR A 187 38.84 1.79 3.48
C TYR A 187 37.68 2.15 2.56
N ASP A 188 37.80 1.94 1.24
CA ASP A 188 36.74 2.20 0.27
C ASP A 188 35.44 1.46 0.61
N MET A 189 35.58 0.18 1.01
CA MET A 189 34.45 -0.64 1.43
C MET A 189 33.83 -0.12 2.73
N HIS A 190 34.65 0.29 3.70
CA HIS A 190 34.16 0.87 4.94
C HIS A 190 33.39 2.17 4.66
N ASP A 191 33.96 3.09 3.88
CA ASP A 191 33.35 4.40 3.62
C ASP A 191 32.05 4.27 2.82
N SER A 192 32.05 3.44 1.78
CA SER A 192 30.88 3.22 0.92
C SER A 192 29.68 2.62 1.68
N ILE A 193 29.94 1.82 2.71
CA ILE A 193 28.89 1.08 3.44
C ILE A 193 28.52 1.77 4.75
N CYS A 194 29.51 2.21 5.51
CA CYS A 194 29.40 2.47 6.94
C CYS A 194 29.44 3.93 7.33
N ASP A 195 30.06 4.77 6.50
CA ASP A 195 30.18 6.20 6.77
C ASP A 195 28.80 6.89 6.71
N LYS A 196 28.75 8.14 7.19
CA LYS A 196 27.55 8.96 7.31
C LYS A 196 26.78 9.09 5.99
N TYR A 197 27.49 9.11 4.86
CA TYR A 197 26.92 9.19 3.51
C TYR A 197 26.92 7.85 2.76
N GLY A 198 27.43 6.78 3.39
CA GLY A 198 27.40 5.44 2.83
C GLY A 198 25.99 4.81 2.86
N LEU A 199 25.89 3.57 2.39
CA LEU A 199 24.62 2.83 2.30
C LEU A 199 23.84 2.83 3.62
N LYS A 200 24.51 2.65 4.76
CA LYS A 200 23.88 2.70 6.08
C LYS A 200 23.20 4.04 6.38
N GLY A 201 23.78 5.15 5.95
CA GLY A 201 23.21 6.49 6.09
C GLY A 201 21.94 6.66 5.25
N ILE A 202 22.00 6.24 3.99
CA ILE A 202 20.86 6.27 3.06
C ILE A 202 19.69 5.45 3.62
N LEU A 203 19.94 4.24 4.12
CA LEU A 203 18.87 3.39 4.65
C LEU A 203 18.25 3.96 5.94
N LYS A 204 19.04 4.63 6.79
CA LYS A 204 18.50 5.37 7.94
C LYS A 204 17.61 6.53 7.51
N TYR A 205 17.98 7.24 6.45
CA TYR A 205 17.16 8.32 5.89
C TYR A 205 15.80 7.78 5.41
N TRP A 206 15.78 6.67 4.66
CA TRP A 206 14.54 6.01 4.25
C TRP A 206 13.70 5.52 5.43
N LYS A 207 14.35 4.92 6.44
CA LYS A 207 13.67 4.50 7.68
C LYS A 207 12.94 5.67 8.36
N ASN A 208 13.55 6.86 8.35
CA ASN A 208 12.97 8.06 8.96
C ASN A 208 11.81 8.63 8.13
N ILE A 209 11.92 8.65 6.79
CA ILE A 209 10.81 9.11 5.91
C ILE A 209 9.57 8.25 6.11
N LEU A 210 9.77 6.92 6.15
CA LEU A 210 8.67 5.97 6.32
C LEU A 210 8.16 5.90 7.77
N ASN A 211 8.74 6.69 8.69
CA ASN A 211 8.40 6.72 10.11
C ASN A 211 8.31 5.30 10.71
N CYS A 212 9.27 4.43 10.37
CA CYS A 212 9.26 3.02 10.77
C CYS A 212 9.40 2.80 12.29
N GLU A 213 9.62 3.86 13.06
CA GLU A 213 9.59 3.83 14.52
C GLU A 213 8.15 4.13 14.95
N CYS A 214 7.41 3.06 15.25
CA CYS A 214 6.13 3.12 15.95
C CYS A 214 6.34 3.54 17.42
N GLU A 215 7.15 4.56 17.68
CA GLU A 215 7.00 5.26 18.94
C GLU A 215 5.61 5.87 18.92
N ASP A 216 4.78 5.46 19.89
CA ASP A 216 3.55 6.12 20.23
C ASP A 216 3.90 7.56 20.60
N ARG A 217 4.09 8.40 19.59
CA ARG A 217 3.90 9.82 19.73
C ARG A 217 2.43 9.92 20.07
N ASP A 218 2.17 10.11 21.35
CA ASP A 218 1.00 10.79 21.86
C ASP A 218 0.90 12.14 21.13
N ASP A 219 0.47 12.12 19.87
CA ASP A 219 0.01 13.30 19.13
C ASP A 219 -1.46 13.54 19.50
N ASP A 220 -1.70 13.56 20.82
CA ASP A 220 -2.70 14.44 21.39
C ASP A 220 -2.15 15.87 21.17
N LYS A 221 -2.74 16.57 20.20
CA LYS A 221 -2.52 17.99 19.84
C LYS A 221 -1.43 18.29 18.80
N LYS A 222 -1.71 17.92 17.55
CA LYS A 222 -1.69 18.84 16.40
C LYS A 222 -2.22 18.09 15.19
N GLY A 223 -3.54 18.14 14.99
CA GLY A 223 -4.07 17.96 13.65
C GLY A 223 -3.36 18.92 12.69
N PRO A 224 -3.29 18.61 11.38
CA PRO A 224 -2.85 19.59 10.41
C PRO A 224 -3.70 20.84 10.65
N LYS A 225 -3.07 21.96 11.01
CA LYS A 225 -3.78 23.23 11.00
C LYS A 225 -4.31 23.37 9.58
N GLU A 226 -5.64 23.45 9.44
CA GLU A 226 -6.24 23.90 8.21
C GLU A 226 -5.45 25.14 7.77
N PRO A 227 -4.91 25.17 6.54
CA PRO A 227 -4.25 26.36 6.06
C PRO A 227 -5.36 27.42 5.94
N HIS A 228 -5.36 28.35 6.88
CA HIS A 228 -5.82 29.69 6.57
C HIS A 228 -5.06 30.10 5.32
N CYS A 229 -5.80 30.30 4.22
CA CYS A 229 -5.28 30.90 3.00
C CYS A 229 -4.93 32.35 3.32
N ASP A 230 -3.85 32.57 4.06
CA ASP A 230 -3.29 33.89 4.24
C ASP A 230 -2.64 34.28 2.91
N GLU A 231 -3.20 35.33 2.32
CA GLU A 231 -2.59 36.13 1.28
C GLU A 231 -1.17 36.48 1.73
N HIS A 232 -0.14 35.78 1.24
CA HIS A 232 1.18 36.31 0.89
C HIS A 232 2.16 35.15 0.56
N GLY A 233 2.38 34.96 -0.73
CA GLY A 233 3.65 34.57 -1.34
C GLY A 233 4.42 33.37 -0.77
N ASP A 234 4.07 32.16 -1.21
CA ASP A 234 5.00 31.30 -1.96
C ASP A 234 4.19 30.16 -2.62
N TYR A 235 4.33 29.98 -3.93
CA TYR A 235 3.54 29.00 -4.69
C TYR A 235 4.10 27.59 -4.47
N HIS A 236 3.77 26.97 -3.34
CA HIS A 236 3.76 25.53 -3.22
C HIS A 236 2.31 25.06 -3.33
N CYS A 237 1.91 24.66 -4.54
CA CYS A 237 0.73 23.83 -4.74
C CYS A 237 0.96 22.50 -3.99
N GLN A 238 0.62 22.44 -2.71
CA GLN A 238 0.56 21.17 -2.01
C GLN A 238 -0.69 20.44 -2.51
N ILE A 239 -0.46 19.38 -3.29
CA ILE A 239 -1.51 18.47 -3.72
C ILE A 239 -1.97 17.74 -2.46
N TRP A 240 -3.19 18.04 -2.01
CA TRP A 240 -3.86 17.30 -0.95
C TRP A 240 -4.48 16.02 -1.54
N PRO A 241 -4.43 14.88 -0.84
CA PRO A 241 -3.94 14.70 0.53
C PRO A 241 -2.42 14.48 0.65
N VAL A 242 -1.80 15.07 1.67
CA VAL A 242 -0.45 14.72 2.09
C VAL A 242 -0.52 13.47 2.96
N ILE A 243 -0.01 12.35 2.47
CA ILE A 243 -0.03 11.07 3.17
C ILE A 243 1.03 11.08 4.28
N SER A 244 0.62 10.78 5.50
CA SER A 244 1.51 10.57 6.63
C SER A 244 1.70 9.07 6.93
N PHE A 245 2.93 8.68 7.28
CA PHE A 245 3.23 7.31 7.71
C PHE A 245 3.23 7.22 9.26
N PRO A 246 2.75 6.11 9.85
CA PRO A 246 2.10 4.96 9.21
C PRO A 246 0.72 5.33 8.64
N ILE A 247 0.38 4.77 7.48
CA ILE A 247 -0.79 5.17 6.68
C ILE A 247 -2.08 4.90 7.47
N GLU A 248 -2.12 3.86 8.31
CA GLU A 248 -3.24 3.56 9.22
C GLU A 248 -3.61 4.70 10.17
N ARG A 249 -2.65 5.55 10.56
CA ARG A 249 -2.87 6.68 11.48
C ARG A 249 -3.28 7.95 10.74
N ASP A 250 -3.26 7.94 9.41
CA ASP A 250 -3.55 9.10 8.58
C ASP A 250 -5.03 9.53 8.68
N HIS A 251 -5.26 10.83 8.86
CA HIS A 251 -6.60 11.41 9.00
C HIS A 251 -7.46 11.23 7.75
N TYR A 252 -6.85 11.29 6.56
CA TYR A 252 -7.56 11.10 5.31
C TYR A 252 -8.10 9.68 5.19
N LEU A 253 -7.31 8.66 5.57
CA LEU A 253 -7.76 7.27 5.55
C LEU A 253 -8.90 7.02 6.56
N ARG A 254 -8.86 7.62 7.75
CA ARG A 254 -9.96 7.54 8.72
C ARG A 254 -11.25 8.12 8.14
N HIS A 255 -11.15 9.32 7.57
CA HIS A 255 -12.30 9.96 6.91
C HIS A 255 -12.87 9.11 5.76
N LEU A 256 -12.00 8.51 4.96
CA LEU A 256 -12.39 7.62 3.87
C LEU A 256 -13.15 6.38 4.39
N ARG A 257 -12.68 5.79 5.50
CA ARG A 257 -13.34 4.65 6.16
C ARG A 257 -14.72 5.05 6.69
N ASP A 258 -14.85 6.23 7.29
CA ASP A 258 -16.12 6.76 7.77
C ASP A 258 -17.11 6.95 6.61
N GLN A 259 -16.68 7.58 5.51
CA GLN A 259 -17.50 7.75 4.31
C GLN A 259 -17.94 6.41 3.71
N ARG A 260 -17.04 5.41 3.68
CA ARG A 260 -17.35 4.06 3.21
C ARG A 260 -18.44 3.42 4.07
N ASP A 261 -18.32 3.53 5.39
CA ASP A 261 -19.25 2.92 6.33
C ASP A 261 -20.62 3.62 6.32
N GLU A 262 -20.63 4.94 6.15
CA GLU A 262 -21.86 5.70 5.90
C GLU A 262 -22.54 5.28 4.60
N ALA A 263 -21.78 5.19 3.49
CA ALA A 263 -22.32 4.75 2.20
C ALA A 263 -22.89 3.33 2.29
N LYS A 264 -22.23 2.42 3.01
CA LYS A 264 -22.70 1.05 3.28
C LYS A 264 -24.00 1.04 4.07
N ALA A 265 -24.08 1.85 5.12
CA ALA A 265 -25.30 1.99 5.93
C ALA A 265 -26.46 2.54 5.08
N ARG A 266 -26.21 3.58 4.30
CA ARG A 266 -27.20 4.19 3.40
C ARG A 266 -27.67 3.23 2.31
N MET A 267 -26.76 2.43 1.75
CA MET A 267 -27.09 1.37 0.80
C MET A 267 -28.06 0.35 1.39
N SER A 268 -27.86 -0.03 2.66
CA SER A 268 -28.75 -0.98 3.35
C SER A 268 -30.17 -0.44 3.56
N VAL A 269 -30.30 0.87 3.83
CA VAL A 269 -31.60 1.55 3.96
C VAL A 269 -32.29 1.65 2.60
N LEU A 270 -31.58 2.13 1.58
CA LEU A 270 -32.13 2.27 0.22
C LEU A 270 -32.55 0.95 -0.39
N LYS A 271 -31.87 -0.14 -0.05
CA LYS A 271 -32.28 -1.49 -0.47
C LYS A 271 -33.69 -1.80 0.02
N LYS A 272 -33.96 -1.58 1.31
CA LYS A 272 -35.29 -1.79 1.90
C LYS A 272 -36.35 -0.91 1.24
N GLU A 273 -36.06 0.39 1.07
CA GLU A 273 -37.00 1.33 0.43
C GLU A 273 -37.28 0.96 -1.04
N THR A 274 -36.29 0.43 -1.75
CA THR A 274 -36.43 -0.01 -3.14
C THR A 274 -37.25 -1.30 -3.22
N ASP A 275 -37.03 -2.25 -2.32
CA ASP A 275 -37.80 -3.49 -2.22
C ASP A 275 -39.28 -3.18 -1.90
N GLU A 276 -39.55 -2.27 -0.96
CA GLU A 276 -40.90 -1.82 -0.61
C GLU A 276 -41.60 -1.12 -1.79
N ALA A 277 -40.92 -0.20 -2.48
CA ALA A 277 -41.48 0.49 -3.64
C ALA A 277 -41.75 -0.47 -4.81
N ASN A 278 -40.90 -1.49 -5.01
CA ASN A 278 -41.12 -2.53 -6.01
C ASN A 278 -42.29 -3.45 -5.66
N GLN A 279 -42.50 -3.75 -4.38
CA GLN A 279 -43.67 -4.50 -3.91
C GLN A 279 -44.96 -3.73 -4.17
N GLU A 280 -45.01 -2.44 -3.83
CA GLU A 280 -46.18 -1.59 -4.09
C GLU A 280 -46.50 -1.48 -5.58
N LYS A 281 -45.47 -1.23 -6.41
CA LYS A 281 -45.61 -1.23 -7.87
C LYS A 281 -46.20 -2.56 -8.37
N SER A 282 -45.68 -3.69 -7.90
CA SER A 282 -46.13 -5.01 -8.33
C SER A 282 -47.57 -5.30 -7.90
N ALA A 283 -47.97 -4.87 -6.70
CA ALA A 283 -49.34 -4.98 -6.22
C ALA A 283 -50.32 -4.14 -7.05
N LEU A 284 -49.96 -2.89 -7.38
CA LEU A 284 -50.76 -2.03 -8.25
C LEU A 284 -50.85 -2.56 -9.68
N GLN A 285 -49.78 -3.16 -10.18
CA GLN A 285 -49.77 -3.78 -11.51
C GLN A 285 -50.69 -5.00 -11.56
N ALA A 286 -50.65 -5.86 -10.54
CA ALA A 286 -51.57 -6.99 -10.41
C ALA A 286 -53.04 -6.54 -10.30
N ALA A 287 -53.32 -5.47 -9.55
CA ALA A 287 -54.67 -4.90 -9.44
C ALA A 287 -55.17 -4.34 -10.79
N ARG A 288 -54.29 -3.64 -11.52
CA ARG A 288 -54.59 -3.11 -12.86
C ARG A 288 -54.88 -4.22 -13.87
N ASP A 289 -54.05 -5.27 -13.88
CA ASP A 289 -54.22 -6.40 -14.79
C ASP A 289 -55.50 -7.19 -14.44
N GLY A 290 -55.80 -7.37 -13.15
CA GLY A 290 -57.05 -7.97 -12.67
C GLY A 290 -58.29 -7.19 -13.11
N LEU A 291 -58.32 -5.86 -12.93
CA LEU A 291 -59.42 -5.01 -13.38
C LEU A 291 -59.55 -4.95 -14.90
N THR A 292 -58.43 -4.93 -15.63
CA THR A 292 -58.45 -4.97 -17.10
C THR A 292 -59.08 -6.27 -17.59
N ASN A 293 -58.72 -7.41 -16.99
CA ASN A 293 -59.30 -8.70 -17.33
C ASN A 293 -60.80 -8.78 -16.96
N ALA A 294 -61.20 -8.22 -15.81
CA ALA A 294 -62.60 -8.17 -15.40
C ALA A 294 -63.45 -7.34 -16.38
N ILE A 295 -62.98 -6.16 -16.80
CA ILE A 295 -63.66 -5.33 -17.80
C ILE A 295 -63.73 -6.06 -19.15
N GLN A 296 -62.65 -6.67 -19.62
CA GLN A 296 -62.64 -7.44 -20.88
C GLN A 296 -63.58 -8.64 -20.86
N SER A 297 -63.79 -9.27 -19.70
CA SER A 297 -64.73 -10.39 -19.56
C SER A 297 -66.21 -9.96 -19.65
N VAL A 298 -66.50 -8.67 -19.44
CA VAL A 298 -67.84 -8.08 -19.58
C VAL A 298 -68.03 -7.41 -20.95
N ASP A 299 -66.95 -6.93 -21.59
CA ASP A 299 -66.96 -6.15 -22.84
C ASP A 299 -67.00 -7.01 -24.14
N SER A 300 -67.36 -8.29 -24.07
CA SER A 300 -67.62 -9.10 -25.27
C SER A 300 -69.13 -9.17 -25.56
N THR A 301 -69.66 -8.13 -26.20
CA THR A 301 -70.93 -8.21 -26.99
C THR A 301 -72.21 -8.65 -26.26
N GLY A 302 -72.23 -8.68 -24.93
CA GLY A 302 -73.41 -9.03 -24.13
C GLY A 302 -73.62 -8.03 -23.02
N LYS A 303 -74.23 -6.88 -23.34
CA LYS A 303 -74.87 -6.03 -22.33
C LYS A 303 -75.69 -6.96 -21.42
N CYS A 304 -75.52 -6.85 -20.10
CA CYS A 304 -76.32 -7.56 -19.12
C CYS A 304 -77.78 -7.57 -19.58
N LYS A 305 -78.24 -8.75 -20.02
CA LYS A 305 -79.62 -9.01 -20.40
C LYS A 305 -80.32 -9.66 -19.23
#